data_AF-A0A933BSB9-F1
#
_entry.id   AF-A0A933BSB9-F1
#
_cell.length_a   1.000
_cell.length_b   1.000
_cell.length_c   1.000
_cell.angle_alpha   90.00
_cell.angle_beta   90.00
_cell.angle_gamma   90.00
#
_symmetry.space_group_name_H-M   'P 1'
#
loop_
_entity.id
_entity.type
_entity.pdbx_description
1 polymer ?
#
loop_
_entity_poly.entity_id
_entity_poly.type
_entity_poly.pdbx_seq_one_letter_code
_entity_poly.pdbx_strand_id
1 'polypeptide(L)'
;QLDDPARGFAFSRPGPLDMRMDRAGGGATAADLLRDLPEAELSRILREYGEERWARRIARRIGAARAVAPLTRTDALAEVVAGAIPRRAWPRRIHPATRTFQALRIAVNRELEGLAEALGEAIHGLRPGGRVIVIAFHSLEDRIVKQVLRGSPEVTVLTKKPLTPGPEEVAANPRARSAKLRAARRVEG
;
A
#
# COMPACT_ATOMS: atom_id res chain seq x y z
N GLN A 1 7.98 7.24 -10.97
CA GLN A 1 6.66 7.71 -10.48
C GLN A 1 6.77 8.42 -9.12
N LEU A 2 7.47 7.87 -8.12
CA LEU A 2 7.63 8.49 -6.78
C LEU A 2 8.55 9.74 -6.72
N ASP A 3 9.37 9.98 -7.75
CA ASP A 3 10.36 11.06 -7.72
C ASP A 3 9.84 12.41 -8.22
N ASP A 4 8.68 12.44 -8.86
CA ASP A 4 8.05 13.67 -9.32
C ASP A 4 7.10 14.20 -8.22
N PRO A 5 7.42 15.34 -7.57
CA PRO A 5 6.57 15.93 -6.54
C PRO A 5 5.18 16.27 -7.05
N ALA A 6 5.03 16.58 -8.35
CA ALA A 6 3.74 16.88 -8.96
C ALA A 6 2.78 15.69 -8.90
N ARG A 7 3.27 14.47 -8.68
CA ARG A 7 2.46 13.25 -8.54
C ARG A 7 1.87 13.04 -7.14
N GLY A 8 2.40 13.71 -6.12
CA GLY A 8 1.81 13.69 -4.78
C GLY A 8 2.02 12.41 -3.96
N PHE A 9 2.92 11.51 -4.37
CA PHE A 9 3.14 10.25 -3.66
C PHE A 9 3.99 10.38 -2.38
N ALA A 10 4.73 11.48 -2.24
CA ALA A 10 5.63 11.71 -1.11
C ALA A 10 5.34 13.05 -0.44
N PHE A 11 5.48 13.10 0.88
CA PHE A 11 5.45 14.34 1.66
C PHE A 11 6.84 14.96 1.86
N SER A 12 7.92 14.21 1.62
CA SER A 12 9.29 14.74 1.71
C SER A 12 9.58 15.80 0.65
N ARG A 13 8.83 15.79 -0.45
CA ARG A 13 8.82 16.84 -1.48
C ARG A 13 7.39 17.32 -1.63
N PRO A 14 7.05 18.52 -1.14
CA PRO A 14 5.68 19.02 -1.16
C PRO A 14 5.10 19.07 -2.58
N GLY A 15 3.83 18.69 -2.71
CA GLY A 15 3.12 18.66 -3.99
C GLY A 15 1.61 18.49 -3.81
N PRO A 16 0.85 18.48 -4.92
CA PRO A 16 -0.59 18.26 -4.88
C PRO A 16 -0.90 16.85 -4.36
N LEU A 17 -2.00 16.70 -3.63
CA LEU A 17 -2.42 15.43 -3.06
C LEU A 17 -3.18 14.58 -4.11
N ASP A 18 -2.46 14.11 -5.13
CA ASP A 18 -3.00 13.35 -6.25
C ASP A 18 -2.94 11.83 -6.01
N MET A 19 -1.73 11.25 -5.97
CA MET A 19 -1.45 9.82 -5.76
C MET A 19 -1.99 8.84 -6.82
N ARG A 20 -2.57 9.30 -7.94
CA ARG A 20 -2.97 8.39 -9.03
C ARG A 20 -1.76 7.91 -9.83
N MET A 21 -1.72 6.62 -10.11
CA MET A 21 -0.75 5.98 -11.01
C MET A 21 -1.07 6.29 -12.46
N ASP A 22 -2.34 6.17 -12.83
CA ASP A 22 -2.89 6.61 -14.12
C ASP A 22 -3.73 7.88 -13.95
N ARG A 23 -3.32 8.95 -14.62
CA ARG A 23 -4.05 10.24 -14.63
C ARG A 23 -5.08 10.30 -15.75
N ALA A 24 -4.93 9.50 -16.79
CA ALA A 24 -5.83 9.51 -17.94
C ALA A 24 -7.16 8.83 -17.61
N GLY A 25 -7.15 7.81 -16.73
CA GLY A 25 -8.33 7.05 -16.33
C GLY A 25 -9.39 7.77 -15.49
N GLY A 26 -9.22 9.06 -15.17
CA GLY A 26 -10.28 9.87 -14.52
C GLY A 26 -10.66 9.48 -13.08
N GLY A 27 -9.89 8.61 -12.42
CA GLY A 27 -10.15 8.18 -11.04
C GLY A 27 -10.03 9.32 -10.01
N ALA A 28 -10.60 9.11 -8.83
CA ALA A 28 -10.53 10.03 -7.70
C ALA A 28 -9.08 10.20 -7.21
N THR A 29 -8.68 11.44 -6.91
CA THR A 29 -7.39 11.73 -6.27
C THR A 29 -7.44 11.41 -4.78
N ALA A 30 -6.27 11.38 -4.13
CA ALA A 30 -6.21 11.33 -2.67
C ALA A 30 -6.92 12.55 -2.03
N ALA A 31 -6.83 13.74 -2.61
CA ALA A 31 -7.58 14.92 -2.16
C ALA A 31 -9.10 14.70 -2.24
N ASP A 32 -9.60 14.09 -3.31
CA ASP A 32 -11.03 13.77 -3.45
C ASP A 32 -11.48 12.78 -2.39
N LEU A 33 -10.71 11.70 -2.17
CA LEU A 33 -11.02 10.74 -1.10
C LEU A 33 -11.04 11.42 0.27
N LEU A 34 -10.06 12.30 0.55
CA LEU A 34 -10.02 13.03 1.81
C LEU A 34 -11.14 14.06 1.95
N ARG A 35 -11.68 14.60 0.86
CA ARG A 35 -12.81 15.54 0.88
C ARG A 35 -14.12 14.79 1.15
N ASP A 36 -14.35 13.68 0.44
CA ASP A 36 -15.69 13.11 0.28
C ASP A 36 -15.96 11.91 1.20
N LEU A 37 -14.93 11.14 1.57
CA LEU A 37 -15.17 9.92 2.37
C LEU A 37 -15.66 10.25 3.78
N PRO A 38 -16.64 9.51 4.32
CA PRO A 38 -16.99 9.58 5.74
C PRO A 38 -15.79 9.26 6.64
N GLU A 39 -15.74 9.86 7.84
CA GLU A 39 -14.65 9.60 8.81
C GLU A 39 -14.49 8.10 9.13
N ALA A 40 -15.61 7.38 9.24
CA ALA A 40 -15.61 5.95 9.50
C ALA A 40 -14.92 5.16 8.39
N GLU A 41 -15.16 5.55 7.13
CA GLU A 41 -14.57 4.89 5.97
C GLU A 41 -13.09 5.24 5.81
N LEU A 42 -12.72 6.50 6.03
CA LEU A 42 -11.31 6.90 6.09
C LEU A 42 -10.56 6.13 7.19
N SER A 43 -11.15 6.02 8.38
CA SER A 43 -10.59 5.21 9.48
C SER A 43 -10.43 3.73 9.10
N ARG A 44 -11.39 3.16 8.35
CA ARG A 44 -11.30 1.80 7.81
C ARG A 44 -10.10 1.65 6.88
N ILE A 45 -9.99 2.50 5.87
CA ILE A 45 -8.88 2.53 4.91
C ILE A 45 -7.53 2.63 5.63
N LEU A 46 -7.37 3.59 6.56
CA LEU A 46 -6.12 3.78 7.29
C LEU A 46 -5.73 2.56 8.12
N ARG A 47 -6.71 1.92 8.76
CA ARG A 47 -6.49 0.71 9.56
C ARG A 47 -6.12 -0.48 8.68
N GLU A 48 -6.87 -0.71 7.61
CA GLU A 48 -6.76 -1.92 6.79
C GLU A 48 -5.61 -1.82 5.79
N TYR A 49 -5.46 -0.70 5.10
CA TYR A 49 -4.43 -0.52 4.08
C TYR A 49 -3.13 0.06 4.63
N GLY A 50 -3.18 0.82 5.71
CA GLY A 50 -2.00 1.40 6.35
C GLY A 50 -1.47 0.61 7.54
N GLU A 51 -2.22 -0.38 8.03
CA GLU A 51 -1.97 -1.04 9.32
C GLU A 51 -1.79 0.00 10.46
N GLU A 52 -2.56 1.11 10.40
CA GLU A 52 -2.38 2.28 11.25
C GLU A 52 -3.16 2.16 12.58
N ARG A 53 -2.43 2.05 13.68
CA ARG A 53 -2.99 1.96 15.05
C ARG A 53 -3.82 3.19 15.42
N TRP A 54 -3.43 4.37 14.96
CA TRP A 54 -4.10 5.63 15.27
C TRP A 54 -5.17 6.00 14.23
N ALA A 55 -5.58 5.07 13.37
CA ALA A 55 -6.49 5.31 12.24
C ALA A 55 -7.71 6.17 12.61
N ARG A 56 -8.43 5.83 13.68
CA ARG A 56 -9.61 6.58 14.14
C ARG A 56 -9.26 8.03 14.51
N ARG A 57 -8.15 8.23 15.22
CA ARG A 57 -7.71 9.57 15.66
C ARG A 57 -7.23 10.41 14.48
N ILE A 58 -6.53 9.80 13.53
CA ILE A 58 -6.07 10.44 12.29
C ILE A 58 -7.27 10.82 11.43
N ALA A 59 -8.21 9.90 11.19
CA ALA A 59 -9.42 10.18 10.41
C ALA A 59 -10.22 11.35 11.00
N ARG A 60 -10.42 11.39 12.32
CA ARG A 60 -11.06 12.53 12.99
C ARG A 60 -10.31 13.84 12.80
N ARG A 61 -8.97 13.82 12.88
CA ARG A 61 -8.14 15.02 12.67
C ARG A 61 -8.22 15.51 11.22
N ILE A 62 -8.25 14.60 10.26
CA ILE A 62 -8.46 14.92 8.84
C ILE A 62 -9.87 15.52 8.64
N GLY A 63 -10.91 14.91 9.22
CA GLY A 63 -12.28 15.41 9.18
C GLY A 63 -12.40 16.83 9.74
N ALA A 64 -11.76 17.10 10.88
CA ALA A 64 -11.71 18.44 11.45
C ALA A 64 -10.94 19.44 10.57
N ALA A 65 -9.79 19.03 10.01
CA ALA A 65 -8.98 19.89 9.16
C ALA A 65 -9.68 20.26 7.85
N ARG A 66 -10.31 19.29 7.17
CA ARG A 66 -11.04 19.53 5.91
C ARG A 66 -12.28 20.39 6.07
N ALA A 67 -12.86 20.44 7.28
CA ALA A 67 -13.98 21.32 7.59
C ALA A 67 -13.56 22.81 7.69
N VAL A 68 -12.27 23.07 7.94
CA VAL A 68 -11.70 24.43 7.99
C VAL A 68 -11.18 24.85 6.63
N ALA A 69 -10.39 24.00 5.97
CA ALA A 69 -9.83 24.29 4.65
C ALA A 69 -9.59 22.99 3.84
N PRO A 70 -9.71 23.04 2.49
CA PRO A 70 -9.44 21.88 1.65
C PRO A 70 -8.02 21.31 1.83
N LEU A 71 -7.91 20.00 2.01
CA LEU A 71 -6.63 19.28 2.10
C LEU A 71 -6.15 18.87 0.70
N THR A 72 -5.41 19.77 0.03
CA THR A 72 -4.98 19.58 -1.36
C THR A 72 -3.49 19.32 -1.52
N ARG A 73 -2.71 19.30 -0.43
CA ARG A 73 -1.25 19.17 -0.47
C ARG A 73 -0.70 18.10 0.46
N THR A 74 0.42 17.50 0.06
CA THR A 74 1.07 16.40 0.78
C THR A 74 1.71 16.83 2.11
N ASP A 75 2.30 18.02 2.17
CA ASP A 75 2.87 18.61 3.39
C ASP A 75 1.78 18.86 4.45
N ALA A 76 0.70 19.53 4.06
CA ALA A 76 -0.44 19.81 4.95
C ALA A 76 -1.05 18.52 5.53
N LEU A 77 -1.23 17.48 4.71
CA LEU A 77 -1.70 16.19 5.19
C LEU A 77 -0.71 15.56 6.19
N ALA A 78 0.59 15.60 5.89
CA ALA A 78 1.61 15.02 6.75
C ALA A 78 1.63 15.69 8.14
N GLU A 79 1.42 17.01 8.20
CA GLU A 79 1.30 17.77 9.46
C GLU A 79 0.05 17.37 10.25
N VAL A 80 -1.10 17.27 9.60
CA VAL A 80 -2.35 16.83 10.23
C VAL A 80 -2.20 15.43 10.85
N VAL A 81 -1.58 14.51 10.11
CA VAL A 81 -1.32 13.15 10.57
C VAL A 81 -0.32 13.13 11.73
N ALA A 82 0.79 13.86 11.61
CA ALA A 82 1.79 13.97 12.67
C ALA A 82 1.20 14.55 13.97
N GLY A 83 0.37 15.58 13.88
CA GLY A 83 -0.34 16.20 15.00
C GLY A 83 -1.47 15.33 15.60
N ALA A 84 -1.88 14.27 14.90
CA ALA A 84 -2.82 13.28 15.42
C ALA A 84 -2.13 12.25 16.33
N ILE A 85 -0.83 12.01 16.18
CA ILE A 85 -0.11 10.93 16.87
C ILE A 85 0.76 11.53 17.99
N PRO A 86 0.62 11.07 19.25
CA PRO A 86 1.49 11.52 20.35
C PRO A 86 2.97 11.30 20.00
N ARG A 87 3.82 12.31 20.22
CA ARG A 87 5.24 12.28 19.81
C ARG A 87 6.01 11.08 20.36
N ARG A 88 5.71 10.66 21.60
CA ARG A 88 6.25 9.43 22.23
C ARG A 88 5.89 8.12 21.52
N ALA A 89 4.84 8.12 20.70
CA ALA A 89 4.35 6.96 19.95
C ALA A 89 4.78 7.00 18.48
N TRP A 90 5.63 7.94 18.07
CA TRP A 90 6.12 8.01 16.70
C TRP A 90 7.02 6.81 16.38
N PRO A 91 6.92 6.24 15.17
CA PRO A 91 7.82 5.18 14.74
C PRO A 91 9.28 5.68 14.72
N ARG A 92 10.22 4.83 15.17
CA ARG A 92 11.65 5.18 15.21
C ARG A 92 12.30 5.29 13.83
N ARG A 93 11.83 4.53 12.85
CA ARG A 93 12.48 4.35 11.54
C ARG A 93 11.79 5.03 10.37
N ILE A 94 10.52 5.41 10.54
CA ILE A 94 9.70 5.99 9.47
C ILE A 94 8.97 7.21 10.01
N HIS A 95 8.68 8.15 9.13
CA HIS A 95 7.84 9.29 9.47
C HIS A 95 6.43 8.81 9.87
N PRO A 96 5.77 9.43 10.87
CA PRO A 96 4.42 9.05 11.29
C PRO A 96 3.38 9.03 10.16
N ALA A 97 3.54 9.88 9.14
CA ALA A 97 2.61 9.94 8.00
C ALA A 97 2.79 8.81 6.98
N THR A 98 3.89 8.04 7.01
CA THR A 98 4.20 7.03 5.97
C THR A 98 3.09 6.01 5.78
N ARG A 99 2.48 5.51 6.86
CA ARG A 99 1.38 4.52 6.79
C ARG A 99 0.10 5.09 6.21
N THR A 100 -0.24 6.33 6.58
CA THR A 100 -1.39 7.03 6.01
C THR A 100 -1.23 7.24 4.50
N PHE A 101 -0.05 7.68 4.06
CA PHE A 101 0.24 7.86 2.63
C PHE A 101 0.17 6.54 1.86
N GLN A 102 0.68 5.46 2.45
CA GLN A 102 0.54 4.12 1.89
C GLN A 102 -0.93 3.71 1.75
N ALA A 103 -1.73 3.89 2.79
CA ALA A 103 -3.15 3.54 2.78
C ALA A 103 -3.93 4.28 1.70
N LEU A 104 -3.71 5.59 1.59
CA LEU A 104 -4.35 6.42 0.57
C LEU A 104 -3.91 6.03 -0.84
N ARG A 105 -2.62 5.75 -1.04
CA ARG A 105 -2.10 5.27 -2.33
C ARG A 105 -2.78 3.97 -2.76
N ILE A 106 -2.90 3.01 -1.85
CA ILE A 106 -3.59 1.74 -2.10
C ILE A 106 -5.06 1.99 -2.44
N ALA A 107 -5.75 2.85 -1.69
CA ALA A 107 -7.16 3.16 -1.93
C ALA A 107 -7.39 3.88 -3.27
N VAL A 108 -6.56 4.87 -3.61
CA VAL A 108 -6.65 5.63 -4.87
C VAL A 108 -6.45 4.72 -6.08
N ASN A 109 -5.45 3.84 -6.02
CA ASN A 109 -5.07 3.01 -7.15
C ASN A 109 -5.73 1.63 -7.13
N ARG A 110 -6.58 1.35 -6.14
CA ARG A 110 -7.26 0.06 -5.95
C ARG A 110 -6.28 -1.12 -6.01
N GLU A 111 -5.07 -0.94 -5.49
CA GLU A 111 -3.91 -1.83 -5.76
C GLU A 111 -4.11 -3.27 -5.30
N LEU A 112 -5.02 -3.49 -4.35
CA LEU A 112 -5.31 -4.80 -3.80
C LEU A 112 -6.57 -5.43 -4.42
N GLU A 113 -7.40 -4.65 -5.13
CA GLU A 113 -8.59 -5.18 -5.80
C GLU A 113 -8.16 -6.14 -6.92
N GLY A 114 -8.84 -7.27 -7.01
CA GLY A 114 -8.54 -8.29 -8.02
C GLY A 114 -7.21 -9.06 -7.81
N LEU A 115 -6.33 -8.68 -6.87
CA LEU A 115 -5.05 -9.38 -6.69
C LEU A 115 -5.24 -10.88 -6.36
N ALA A 116 -6.18 -11.19 -5.47
CA ALA A 116 -6.45 -12.58 -5.09
C ALA A 116 -7.06 -13.38 -6.24
N GLU A 117 -8.01 -12.78 -6.95
CA GLU A 117 -8.71 -13.38 -8.09
C GLU A 117 -7.74 -13.62 -9.25
N ALA A 118 -7.02 -12.59 -9.68
CA ALA A 118 -6.03 -12.67 -10.75
C ALA A 118 -4.91 -13.68 -10.44
N LEU A 119 -4.45 -13.76 -9.18
CA LEU A 119 -3.48 -14.78 -8.78
C LEU A 119 -4.08 -16.19 -8.82
N GLY A 120 -5.34 -16.35 -8.41
CA GLY A 120 -6.08 -17.61 -8.52
C GLY A 120 -6.22 -18.07 -9.97
N GLU A 121 -6.65 -17.17 -10.87
CA GLU A 121 -6.75 -17.44 -12.30
C GLU A 121 -5.39 -17.77 -12.92
N ALA A 122 -4.34 -17.03 -12.56
CA ALA A 122 -2.98 -17.29 -13.02
C ALA A 122 -2.50 -18.69 -12.59
N ILE A 123 -2.80 -19.10 -11.36
CA ILE A 123 -2.50 -20.46 -10.87
C ILE A 123 -3.27 -21.51 -11.67
N HIS A 124 -4.57 -21.27 -11.91
CA HIS A 124 -5.44 -22.17 -12.64
C HIS A 124 -4.95 -22.41 -14.08
N GLY A 125 -4.45 -21.36 -14.73
CA GLY A 125 -3.88 -21.43 -16.08
C GLY A 125 -2.49 -22.06 -16.20
N LEU A 126 -1.82 -22.40 -15.09
CA LEU A 126 -0.50 -23.04 -15.16
C LEU A 126 -0.59 -24.48 -15.65
N ARG A 127 0.27 -24.82 -16.63
CA ARG A 127 0.56 -26.21 -16.99
C ARG A 127 1.19 -26.96 -15.79
N PRO A 128 1.03 -28.29 -15.69
CA PRO A 128 1.74 -29.11 -14.71
C PRO A 128 3.24 -28.79 -14.67
N GLY A 129 3.80 -28.65 -13.46
CA GLY A 129 5.20 -28.23 -13.26
C GLY A 129 5.49 -26.74 -13.51
N GLY A 130 4.53 -25.97 -14.04
CA GLY A 130 4.62 -24.52 -14.21
C GLY A 130 4.78 -23.78 -12.88
N ARG A 131 5.38 -22.59 -12.91
CA ARG A 131 5.67 -21.79 -11.71
C ARG A 131 4.97 -20.44 -11.78
N VAL A 132 4.42 -20.01 -10.65
CA VAL A 132 4.03 -18.63 -10.40
C VAL A 132 5.03 -17.99 -9.45
N ILE A 133 5.47 -16.78 -9.78
CA ILE A 133 6.39 -15.98 -8.97
C ILE A 133 5.74 -14.61 -8.78
N VAL A 134 5.62 -14.18 -7.53
CA VAL A 134 5.02 -12.88 -7.18
C VAL A 134 5.99 -12.10 -6.31
N ILE A 135 6.19 -10.82 -6.62
CA ILE A 135 6.96 -9.88 -5.81
C ILE A 135 5.99 -8.86 -5.22
N ALA A 136 5.87 -8.88 -3.89
CA ALA A 136 5.08 -7.92 -3.13
C ALA A 136 6.02 -6.85 -2.52
N PHE A 137 5.62 -5.58 -2.57
CA PHE A 137 6.38 -4.47 -1.99
C PHE A 137 5.87 -4.03 -0.62
N HIS A 138 4.71 -4.53 -0.21
CA HIS A 138 4.21 -4.31 1.16
C HIS A 138 3.56 -5.53 1.80
N SER A 139 3.30 -5.42 3.11
CA SER A 139 2.79 -6.48 3.97
C SER A 139 1.43 -7.04 3.55
N LEU A 140 0.53 -6.18 3.06
CA LEU A 140 -0.82 -6.59 2.65
C LEU A 140 -0.81 -7.44 1.37
N GLU A 141 -0.11 -6.99 0.32
CA GLU A 141 0.10 -7.80 -0.89
C GLU A 141 0.71 -9.15 -0.52
N ASP A 142 1.82 -9.15 0.24
CA ASP A 142 2.50 -10.36 0.68
C ASP A 142 1.58 -11.29 1.49
N ARG A 143 0.67 -10.73 2.29
CA ARG A 143 -0.34 -11.49 3.04
C ARG A 143 -1.36 -12.14 2.12
N ILE A 144 -1.92 -11.39 1.16
CA ILE A 144 -2.87 -11.91 0.17
C ILE A 144 -2.21 -13.03 -0.64
N VAL A 145 -1.03 -12.78 -1.21
CA VAL A 145 -0.27 -13.77 -1.98
C VAL A 145 0.00 -15.02 -1.15
N LYS A 146 0.45 -14.86 0.10
CA LYS A 146 0.67 -15.98 1.01
C LYS A 146 -0.60 -16.78 1.26
N GLN A 147 -1.74 -16.13 1.44
CA GLN A 147 -3.02 -16.79 1.70
C GLN A 147 -3.50 -17.58 0.47
N VAL A 148 -3.47 -16.96 -0.71
CA VAL A 148 -3.86 -17.62 -1.98
C VAL A 148 -2.96 -18.83 -2.26
N LEU A 149 -1.64 -18.67 -2.20
CA LEU A 149 -0.70 -19.76 -2.48
C LEU A 149 -0.79 -20.92 -1.48
N ARG A 150 -1.13 -20.65 -0.21
CA ARG A 150 -1.29 -21.70 0.82
C ARG A 150 -2.67 -22.37 0.78
N GLY A 151 -3.69 -21.63 0.34
CA GLY A 151 -5.07 -22.12 0.25
C GLY A 151 -5.35 -22.90 -1.02
N SER A 152 -4.51 -22.78 -2.05
CA SER A 152 -4.70 -23.48 -3.32
C SER A 152 -4.12 -24.91 -3.25
N PRO A 153 -4.94 -25.95 -3.49
CA PRO A 153 -4.46 -27.33 -3.59
C PRO A 153 -3.75 -27.62 -4.93
N GLU A 154 -3.89 -26.74 -5.92
CA GLU A 154 -3.31 -26.90 -7.26
C GLU A 154 -1.80 -26.64 -7.29
N VAL A 155 -1.21 -26.11 -6.22
CA VAL A 155 0.20 -25.73 -6.16
C VAL A 155 0.92 -26.22 -4.92
N THR A 156 2.20 -26.51 -5.07
CA THR A 156 3.15 -26.68 -3.97
C THR A 156 3.94 -25.38 -3.77
N VAL A 157 3.86 -24.80 -2.57
CA VAL A 157 4.61 -23.59 -2.21
C VAL A 157 6.12 -23.90 -2.14
N LEU A 158 6.91 -23.19 -2.96
CA LEU A 158 8.37 -23.35 -3.00
C LEU A 158 9.08 -22.49 -1.95
N THR A 159 8.51 -21.32 -1.62
CA THR A 159 9.09 -20.36 -0.65
C THR A 159 8.29 -20.33 0.64
N LYS A 160 8.68 -21.15 1.65
CA LYS A 160 8.00 -21.17 2.97
C LYS A 160 8.02 -19.80 3.66
N LYS A 161 9.16 -19.11 3.57
CA LYS A 161 9.37 -17.70 3.92
C LYS A 161 9.62 -16.92 2.63
N PRO A 162 9.18 -15.64 2.53
CA PRO A 162 9.46 -14.85 1.34
C PRO A 162 10.96 -14.64 1.20
N LEU A 163 11.47 -14.64 -0.04
CA LEU A 163 12.83 -14.20 -0.31
C LEU A 163 12.86 -12.67 -0.30
N THR A 164 13.86 -12.09 0.34
CA THR A 164 14.06 -10.64 0.47
C THR A 164 15.38 -10.26 -0.19
N PRO A 165 15.52 -9.03 -0.68
CA PRO A 165 16.76 -8.58 -1.30
C PRO A 165 17.94 -8.66 -0.33
N GLY A 166 19.12 -8.93 -0.87
CA GLY A 166 20.39 -8.84 -0.13
C GLY A 166 20.82 -7.38 0.11
N PRO A 167 21.80 -7.13 0.99
CA PRO A 167 22.29 -5.78 1.29
C PRO A 167 22.85 -5.06 0.05
N GLU A 168 23.53 -5.79 -0.84
CA GLU A 168 24.08 -5.25 -2.10
C GLU A 168 22.98 -4.77 -3.05
N GLU A 169 21.92 -5.58 -3.20
CA GLU A 169 20.76 -5.20 -4.02
C GLU A 169 20.06 -3.97 -3.45
N VAL A 170 19.91 -3.88 -2.13
CA VAL A 170 19.30 -2.71 -1.48
C VAL A 170 20.17 -1.46 -1.63
N ALA A 171 21.50 -1.61 -1.62
CA ALA A 171 22.41 -0.49 -1.85
C ALA A 171 22.33 0.02 -3.29
N ALA A 172 22.31 -0.87 -4.27
CA ALA A 172 22.17 -0.53 -5.69
C ALA A 172 20.75 -0.03 -6.04
N ASN A 173 19.74 -0.58 -5.38
CA ASN A 173 18.34 -0.25 -5.58
C ASN A 173 17.60 -0.12 -4.23
N PRO A 174 17.59 1.09 -3.63
CA PRO A 174 16.89 1.33 -2.36
C PRO A 174 15.39 1.00 -2.39
N ARG A 175 14.77 0.94 -3.58
CA ARG A 175 13.36 0.56 -3.75
C ARG A 175 13.12 -0.93 -3.54
N ALA A 176 14.13 -1.77 -3.75
CA ALA A 176 14.04 -3.20 -3.52
C ALA A 176 13.86 -3.54 -2.04
N ARG A 177 14.27 -2.66 -1.10
CA ARG A 177 14.31 -2.91 0.35
C ARG A 177 13.08 -3.58 0.95
N SER A 178 11.89 -3.31 0.42
CA SER A 178 10.62 -3.85 0.93
C SER A 178 10.05 -5.00 0.08
N ALA A 179 10.74 -5.39 -0.99
CA ALA A 179 10.36 -6.48 -1.87
C ALA A 179 10.40 -7.83 -1.15
N LYS A 180 9.38 -8.63 -1.43
CA LYS A 180 9.19 -9.98 -0.91
C LYS A 180 8.74 -10.88 -2.04
N LEU A 181 9.61 -11.81 -2.43
CA LEU A 181 9.31 -12.78 -3.46
C LEU A 181 8.70 -14.05 -2.86
N ARG A 182 7.61 -14.51 -3.47
CA ARG A 182 7.03 -15.83 -3.22
C ARG A 182 6.90 -16.61 -4.51
N ALA A 183 7.10 -17.91 -4.43
CA ALA A 183 6.95 -18.81 -5.56
C ALA A 183 6.18 -20.08 -5.17
N ALA A 184 5.41 -20.60 -6.12
CA ALA A 184 4.75 -21.89 -6.05
C ALA A 184 4.83 -22.61 -7.41
N ARG A 185 4.74 -23.94 -7.38
CA ARG A 185 4.76 -24.79 -8.57
C ARG A 185 3.45 -25.55 -8.69
N ARG A 186 2.83 -25.56 -9.87
CA ARG A 186 1.67 -26.39 -10.20
C ARG A 186 1.98 -27.86 -9.94
N VAL A 187 1.09 -28.56 -9.22
CA VAL A 187 1.21 -30.01 -9.01
C VAL A 187 1.11 -30.76 -10.34
N GLU A 188 1.74 -31.92 -10.41
CA GLU A 188 1.47 -32.87 -11.50
C GLU A 188 0.12 -33.53 -11.19
N GLY A 189 -0.78 -33.52 -12.16
CA GLY A 189 -2.11 -34.12 -12.06
C GLY A 189 -2.05 -35.63 -12.26
#